data_AF-A0A6I4STH7-F1
#
_entry.id   AF-A0A6I4STH7-F1
#
_cell.length_a   1.000
_cell.length_b   1.000
_cell.length_c   1.000
_cell.angle_alpha   90.00
_cell.angle_beta   90.00
_cell.angle_gamma   90.00
#
_symmetry.space_group_name_H-M   'P 1'
#
loop_
_entity.id
_entity.type
_entity.pdbx_description
1 polymer ?
#
loop_
_entity_poly.entity_id
_entity_poly.type
_entity_poly.pdbx_seq_one_letter_code
_entity_poly.pdbx_strand_id
1 'polypeptide(L)'
;MPRRSRDRVSNKGTVSKALGGARKAIAKVPGPSTNAATNLLIADIAMRASSRLFRKTMEKGLLRLKFPAEQAHDIVEGKTMGHTLMTAAVARIATRSVPGALAVAGVLFGKAVIDRSMGRRKSSRRGMRRLNKQAENAD
;
A
#
# COMPACT_ATOMS: atom_id res chain seq x y z
N MET A 1 -18.94 42.23 -4.91
CA MET A 1 -19.34 40.93 -5.50
C MET A 1 -18.22 39.90 -5.31
N PRO A 2 -18.42 38.74 -4.67
CA PRO A 2 -17.43 37.67 -4.69
C PRO A 2 -17.88 36.52 -5.61
N ARG A 3 -17.11 36.26 -6.68
CA ARG A 3 -17.18 35.05 -7.51
C ARG A 3 -15.87 34.27 -7.34
N ARG A 4 -15.88 33.16 -6.60
CA ARG A 4 -15.04 31.97 -6.84
C ARG A 4 -15.31 30.87 -5.80
N SER A 5 -16.23 29.98 -6.14
CA SER A 5 -16.46 28.71 -5.44
C SER A 5 -16.91 27.63 -6.43
N ARG A 6 -16.15 27.42 -7.51
CA ARG A 6 -16.50 26.40 -8.53
C ARG A 6 -15.40 25.36 -8.81
N ASP A 7 -14.20 25.52 -8.27
CA ASP A 7 -13.08 24.66 -8.68
C ASP A 7 -12.94 23.35 -7.86
N ARG A 8 -13.68 23.18 -6.75
CA ARG A 8 -13.63 21.94 -5.94
C ARG A 8 -14.55 20.81 -6.44
N VAL A 9 -15.48 21.08 -7.36
CA VAL A 9 -16.54 20.12 -7.75
C VAL A 9 -16.13 19.23 -8.94
N SER A 10 -15.12 19.65 -9.73
CA SER A 10 -14.73 18.93 -10.96
C SER A 10 -14.07 17.57 -10.74
N ASN A 11 -13.35 17.36 -9.62
CA ASN A 11 -12.55 16.13 -9.43
C ASN A 11 -13.38 14.93 -8.92
N LYS A 12 -14.56 15.16 -8.32
CA LYS A 12 -15.47 14.08 -7.89
C LYS A 12 -16.07 13.32 -9.08
N GLY A 13 -16.32 14.01 -10.20
CA GLY A 13 -16.95 13.44 -11.39
C GLY A 13 -16.07 12.40 -12.10
N THR A 14 -14.77 12.67 -12.24
CA THR A 14 -13.83 11.79 -12.94
C THR A 14 -13.59 10.49 -12.18
N VAL A 15 -13.41 10.57 -10.86
CA VAL A 15 -13.23 9.40 -10.00
C VAL A 15 -14.51 8.56 -9.93
N SER A 16 -15.68 9.21 -9.81
CA SER A 16 -16.97 8.52 -9.84
C SER A 16 -17.22 7.79 -11.15
N LYS A 17 -16.86 8.39 -12.29
CA LYS A 17 -16.99 7.79 -13.61
C LYS A 17 -16.05 6.58 -13.79
N ALA A 18 -14.80 6.70 -13.33
CA ALA A 18 -13.84 5.59 -13.34
C ALA A 18 -14.31 4.42 -12.47
N LEU A 19 -14.79 4.70 -11.25
CA LEU A 19 -15.37 3.70 -10.34
C LEU A 19 -16.63 3.07 -10.94
N GLY A 20 -17.48 3.85 -11.60
CA GLY A 20 -18.68 3.35 -12.29
C GLY A 20 -18.36 2.41 -13.45
N GLY A 21 -17.32 2.73 -14.23
CA GLY A 21 -16.81 1.86 -15.30
C GLY A 21 -16.29 0.53 -14.77
N ALA A 22 -15.47 0.58 -13.71
CA ALA A 22 -14.95 -0.62 -13.05
C ALA A 22 -16.07 -1.51 -12.48
N ARG A 23 -17.08 -0.91 -11.81
CA ARG A 23 -18.24 -1.66 -11.30
C ARG A 23 -19.02 -2.34 -12.40
N LYS A 24 -19.28 -1.66 -13.52
CA LYS A 24 -19.98 -2.24 -14.67
C LYS A 24 -19.19 -3.38 -15.32
N ALA A 25 -17.87 -3.27 -15.37
CA ALA A 25 -17.01 -4.33 -15.89
C ALA A 25 -17.05 -5.58 -14.98
N ILE A 26 -16.92 -5.39 -13.67
CA ILE A 26 -16.96 -6.48 -12.68
C ILE A 26 -18.34 -7.16 -12.68
N ALA A 27 -19.42 -6.39 -12.78
CA ALA A 27 -20.78 -6.93 -12.81
C ALA A 27 -21.08 -7.80 -14.06
N LYS A 28 -20.30 -7.66 -15.14
CA LYS A 28 -20.44 -8.45 -16.36
C LYS A 28 -19.66 -9.77 -16.34
N VAL A 29 -18.78 -9.97 -15.36
CA VAL A 29 -18.00 -11.21 -15.24
C VAL A 29 -18.82 -12.19 -14.40
N PRO A 30 -19.32 -13.31 -14.96
CA PRO A 30 -19.98 -14.33 -14.16
C PRO A 30 -18.98 -14.89 -13.13
N GLY A 31 -19.42 -14.98 -11.88
CA GLY A 31 -18.60 -15.49 -10.79
C GLY A 31 -18.40 -17.02 -10.87
N PRO A 32 -17.46 -17.57 -10.08
CA PRO A 32 -17.16 -19.01 -10.07
C PRO A 32 -18.35 -19.89 -9.62
N SER A 33 -19.32 -19.31 -8.92
CA SER A 33 -20.58 -19.95 -8.52
C SER A 33 -21.79 -19.19 -9.08
N THR A 34 -22.90 -19.89 -9.29
CA THR A 34 -24.20 -19.28 -9.62
C THR A 34 -24.81 -18.52 -8.42
N ASN A 35 -24.32 -18.77 -7.19
CA ASN A 35 -24.76 -18.08 -5.99
C ASN A 35 -23.91 -16.83 -5.69
N ALA A 36 -24.55 -15.67 -5.67
CA ALA A 36 -23.90 -14.38 -5.39
C ALA A 36 -23.25 -14.30 -3.99
N ALA A 37 -23.87 -14.86 -2.96
CA ALA A 37 -23.31 -14.87 -1.60
C ALA A 37 -22.03 -15.70 -1.53
N THR A 38 -22.00 -16.85 -2.21
CA THR A 38 -20.80 -17.69 -2.31
C THR A 38 -19.68 -16.99 -3.06
N ASN A 39 -19.99 -16.29 -4.15
CA ASN A 39 -19.00 -15.50 -4.90
C ASN A 39 -18.36 -14.41 -4.03
N LEU A 40 -19.15 -13.73 -3.20
CA LEU A 40 -18.63 -12.71 -2.28
C LEU A 40 -17.71 -13.31 -1.22
N LEU A 41 -18.08 -14.46 -0.66
CA LEU A 41 -17.24 -15.18 0.31
C LEU A 41 -15.91 -15.61 -0.32
N ILE A 42 -15.96 -16.21 -1.52
CA ILE A 42 -14.76 -16.61 -2.26
C ILE A 42 -13.89 -15.38 -2.53
N ALA A 43 -14.48 -14.28 -2.99
CA ALA A 43 -13.75 -13.05 -3.26
C ALA A 43 -13.08 -12.47 -2.01
N ASP A 44 -13.77 -12.39 -0.86
CA ASP A 44 -13.17 -11.88 0.39
C ASP A 44 -11.99 -12.76 0.85
N ILE A 45 -12.18 -14.09 0.83
CA ILE A 45 -11.10 -15.03 1.20
C ILE A 45 -9.92 -14.89 0.24
N ALA A 46 -10.18 -14.91 -1.08
CA ALA A 46 -9.15 -14.77 -2.09
C ALA A 46 -8.40 -13.45 -1.97
N MET A 47 -9.10 -12.34 -1.71
CA MET A 47 -8.48 -11.02 -1.51
C MET A 47 -7.60 -10.97 -0.27
N ARG A 48 -8.03 -11.58 0.84
CA ARG A 48 -7.21 -11.65 2.07
C ARG A 48 -5.99 -12.53 1.89
N ALA A 49 -6.14 -13.69 1.24
CA ALA A 49 -5.05 -14.61 0.97
C ALA A 49 -4.02 -13.96 0.02
N SER A 50 -4.48 -13.42 -1.11
CA SER A 50 -3.62 -12.76 -2.09
C SER A 50 -2.90 -11.55 -1.50
N SER A 51 -3.59 -10.70 -0.73
CA SER A 51 -2.96 -9.53 -0.09
C SER A 51 -1.85 -9.91 0.88
N ARG A 52 -2.06 -10.96 1.70
CA ARG A 52 -1.04 -11.45 2.65
C ARG A 52 0.15 -12.06 1.92
N LEU A 53 -0.11 -12.89 0.91
CA LEU A 53 0.94 -13.51 0.11
C LEU A 53 1.74 -12.46 -0.65
N PHE A 54 1.06 -11.56 -1.37
CA PHE A 54 1.67 -10.47 -2.12
C PHE A 54 2.55 -9.59 -1.24
N ARG A 55 2.11 -9.24 -0.03
CA ARG A 55 2.93 -8.48 0.91
C ARG A 55 4.23 -9.22 1.24
N LYS A 56 4.14 -10.50 1.63
CA LYS A 56 5.32 -11.30 2.00
C LYS A 56 6.28 -11.47 0.83
N THR A 57 5.76 -11.73 -0.37
CA THR A 57 6.59 -11.92 -1.57
C THR A 57 7.23 -10.64 -2.04
N MET A 58 6.50 -9.51 -2.06
CA MET A 58 7.08 -8.20 -2.38
C MET A 58 8.15 -7.79 -1.38
N GLU A 59 7.89 -7.96 -0.09
CA GLU A 59 8.85 -7.59 0.95
C GLU A 59 10.16 -8.38 0.83
N LYS A 60 10.08 -9.72 0.81
CA LYS A 60 11.26 -10.58 0.65
C LYS A 60 11.93 -10.36 -0.70
N GLY A 61 11.16 -10.21 -1.77
CA GLY A 61 11.68 -9.99 -3.13
C GLY A 61 12.47 -8.70 -3.23
N LEU A 62 11.93 -7.59 -2.74
CA LEU A 62 12.62 -6.29 -2.79
C LEU A 62 13.89 -6.26 -1.93
N LEU A 63 13.91 -6.96 -0.80
CA LEU A 63 15.10 -7.06 0.05
C LEU A 63 16.18 -7.94 -0.59
N ARG A 64 15.82 -9.10 -1.14
CA ARG A 64 16.77 -10.02 -1.80
C ARG A 64 17.44 -9.43 -3.04
N LEU A 65 16.85 -8.41 -3.67
CA LEU A 65 17.48 -7.67 -4.77
C LEU A 65 18.67 -6.80 -4.33
N LYS A 66 18.81 -6.53 -3.02
CA LYS A 66 19.83 -5.61 -2.49
C LYS A 66 20.69 -6.19 -1.38
N PHE A 67 20.24 -7.27 -0.74
CA PHE A 67 20.87 -7.85 0.43
C PHE A 67 21.07 -9.36 0.26
N PRO A 68 22.12 -9.93 0.89
CA PRO A 68 22.26 -11.39 1.02
C PRO A 68 21.03 -12.04 1.65
N ALA A 69 20.81 -13.32 1.40
CA ALA A 69 19.60 -14.02 1.81
C ALA A 69 19.39 -14.01 3.33
N GLU A 70 20.45 -14.22 4.11
CA GLU A 70 20.45 -14.18 5.58
C GLU A 70 20.09 -12.78 6.08
N GLN A 71 20.84 -11.75 5.65
CA GLN A 71 20.53 -10.37 6.05
C GLN A 71 19.11 -9.93 5.64
N ALA A 72 18.60 -10.36 4.49
CA ALA A 72 17.23 -10.08 4.09
C ALA A 72 16.19 -10.76 4.99
N HIS A 73 16.51 -11.94 5.52
CA HIS A 73 15.68 -12.66 6.48
C HIS A 73 15.62 -11.89 7.81
N ASP A 74 16.79 -11.54 8.35
CA ASP A 74 16.92 -10.86 9.64
C ASP A 74 16.24 -9.48 9.61
N ILE A 75 16.36 -8.75 8.50
CA ILE A 75 15.62 -7.48 8.33
C ILE A 75 14.11 -7.70 8.47
N VAL A 76 13.55 -8.78 7.91
CA VAL A 76 12.10 -9.03 8.01
C VAL A 76 11.70 -9.41 9.42
N GLU A 77 12.52 -10.20 10.11
CA GLU A 77 12.22 -10.73 11.44
C GLU A 77 12.41 -9.71 12.56
N GLY A 78 13.48 -8.92 12.53
CA GLY A 78 13.74 -7.90 13.55
C GLY A 78 12.88 -6.64 13.44
N LYS A 79 11.72 -6.74 12.76
CA LYS A 79 10.73 -5.69 12.66
C LYS A 79 9.97 -5.54 13.98
N THR A 80 10.15 -4.43 14.66
CA THR A 80 9.56 -4.21 15.99
C THR A 80 8.02 -4.25 15.99
N MET A 81 7.42 -4.73 17.08
CA MET A 81 5.96 -4.77 17.25
C MET A 81 5.33 -3.37 17.10
N GLY A 82 5.98 -2.33 17.63
CA GLY A 82 5.50 -0.95 17.50
C GLY A 82 5.42 -0.48 16.04
N HIS A 83 6.40 -0.84 15.21
CA HIS A 83 6.36 -0.51 13.79
C HIS A 83 5.23 -1.23 13.06
N THR A 84 4.99 -2.50 13.40
CA THR A 84 3.87 -3.29 12.87
C THR A 84 2.51 -2.69 13.25
N LEU A 85 2.34 -2.25 14.50
CA LEU A 85 1.12 -1.59 14.95
C LEU A 85 0.87 -0.25 14.25
N MET A 86 1.90 0.60 14.15
CA MET A 86 1.81 1.88 13.45
C MET A 86 1.44 1.69 11.98
N THR A 87 2.11 0.76 11.29
CA THR A 87 1.82 0.46 9.89
C THR A 87 0.41 -0.11 9.71
N ALA A 88 -0.07 -0.95 10.62
CA ALA A 88 -1.44 -1.43 10.63
C ALA A 88 -2.48 -0.30 10.83
N ALA A 89 -2.21 0.66 11.71
CA ALA A 89 -3.08 1.81 11.94
C ALA A 89 -3.17 2.71 10.70
N VAL A 90 -2.03 3.04 10.07
CA VAL A 90 -2.00 3.80 8.81
C VAL A 90 -2.73 3.04 7.70
N ALA A 91 -2.52 1.73 7.60
CA ALA A 91 -3.21 0.90 6.62
C ALA A 91 -4.73 0.95 6.82
N ARG A 92 -5.23 0.87 8.06
CA ARG A 92 -6.67 1.02 8.35
C ARG A 92 -7.23 2.36 7.88
N ILE A 93 -6.49 3.45 8.10
CA ILE A 93 -6.90 4.79 7.63
C ILE A 93 -6.97 4.81 6.11
N ALA A 94 -5.97 4.26 5.42
CA ALA A 94 -5.94 4.17 3.97
C ALA A 94 -7.09 3.33 3.41
N THR A 95 -7.46 2.21 4.05
CA THR A 95 -8.48 1.30 3.54
C THR A 95 -9.91 1.68 3.92
N ARG A 96 -10.11 2.55 4.93
CA ARG A 96 -11.46 2.93 5.39
C ARG A 96 -12.20 3.82 4.38
N SER A 97 -11.49 4.50 3.49
CA SER A 97 -12.11 5.37 2.48
C SER A 97 -11.17 5.67 1.29
N VAL A 98 -11.76 5.96 0.13
CA VAL A 98 -11.00 6.39 -1.07
C VAL A 98 -10.23 7.70 -0.82
N PRO A 99 -10.79 8.76 -0.18
CA PRO A 99 -10.02 9.95 0.15
C PRO A 99 -8.83 9.67 1.08
N GLY A 100 -9.01 8.77 2.06
CA GLY A 100 -7.93 8.34 2.96
C GLY A 100 -6.80 7.63 2.23
N ALA A 101 -7.14 6.71 1.32
CA ALA A 101 -6.16 6.06 0.45
C ALA A 101 -5.36 7.07 -0.38
N LEU A 102 -6.03 8.04 -1.00
CA LEU A 102 -5.39 9.08 -1.81
C LEU A 102 -4.49 9.98 -0.98
N ALA A 103 -4.90 10.35 0.23
CA ALA A 103 -4.07 11.16 1.12
C ALA A 103 -2.79 10.41 1.52
N VAL A 104 -2.90 9.16 1.97
CA VAL A 104 -1.74 8.32 2.34
C VAL A 104 -0.83 8.10 1.13
N ALA A 105 -1.39 7.74 -0.02
CA ALA A 105 -0.63 7.57 -1.25
C ALA A 105 0.07 8.86 -1.67
N GLY A 106 -0.61 10.00 -1.61
CA GLY A 106 -0.05 11.32 -1.93
C GLY A 106 1.10 11.71 -1.02
N VAL A 107 0.98 11.48 0.29
CA VAL A 107 2.08 11.72 1.25
C VAL A 107 3.28 10.83 0.97
N LEU A 108 3.06 9.54 0.71
CA LEU A 108 4.13 8.60 0.38
C LEU A 108 4.83 8.97 -0.94
N PHE A 109 4.07 9.32 -1.97
CA PHE A 109 4.63 9.76 -3.24
C PHE A 109 5.41 11.06 -3.10
N GLY A 110 4.83 12.06 -2.42
CA GLY A 110 5.51 13.32 -2.13
C GLY A 110 6.82 13.09 -1.39
N LYS A 111 6.82 12.22 -0.36
CA LYS A 111 8.03 11.86 0.36
C LYS A 111 9.06 11.15 -0.52
N ALA A 112 8.63 10.24 -1.39
CA ALA A 112 9.54 9.54 -2.30
C ALA A 112 10.24 10.50 -3.27
N VAL A 113 9.51 11.47 -3.83
CA VAL A 113 10.07 12.50 -4.72
C VAL A 113 11.06 13.40 -3.97
N ILE A 114 10.70 13.83 -2.76
CA ILE A 114 11.57 14.65 -1.90
C ILE A 114 12.84 13.89 -1.49
N ASP A 115 12.74 12.62 -1.09
CA ASP A 115 13.89 11.81 -0.72
C ASP A 115 14.81 11.53 -1.93
N ARG A 116 14.26 11.57 -3.15
CA ARG A 116 15.02 11.51 -4.40
C ARG A 116 15.77 12.82 -4.69
N SER A 117 15.15 13.98 -4.44
CA SER A 117 15.73 15.29 -4.73
C SER A 117 16.80 15.73 -3.73
N MET A 118 16.64 15.42 -2.43
CA MET A 118 17.56 15.88 -1.36
C MET A 118 18.88 15.08 -1.25
N GLY A 119 19.20 14.23 -2.22
CA GLY A 119 20.51 13.58 -2.37
C GLY A 119 20.51 12.07 -2.07
N ARG A 120 20.75 11.29 -3.12
CA ARG A 120 20.75 9.81 -3.11
C ARG A 120 21.67 9.20 -2.06
N ARG A 121 22.91 9.72 -1.91
CA ARG A 121 23.90 9.14 -0.97
C ARG A 121 23.45 9.23 0.49
N LYS A 122 22.83 10.35 0.89
CA LYS A 122 22.38 10.59 2.28
C LYS A 122 21.15 9.74 2.60
N SER A 123 20.18 9.68 1.69
CA SER A 123 18.98 8.84 1.87
C SER A 123 19.33 7.35 1.88
N SER A 124 20.21 6.89 0.99
CA SER A 124 20.70 5.50 0.98
C SER A 124 21.43 5.13 2.28
N ARG A 125 22.36 5.97 2.76
CA ARG A 125 23.08 5.70 4.03
C ARG A 125 22.13 5.63 5.23
N ARG A 126 21.15 6.54 5.30
CA ARG A 126 20.14 6.52 6.38
C ARG A 126 19.25 5.28 6.30
N GLY A 127 18.84 4.88 5.09
CA GLY A 127 18.06 3.67 4.87
C GLY A 127 18.83 2.41 5.29
N MET A 128 20.09 2.28 4.85
CA MET A 128 20.96 1.15 5.19
C MET A 128 21.14 1.00 6.70
N ARG A 129 21.41 2.12 7.40
CA ARG A 129 21.53 2.12 8.87
C ARG A 129 20.25 1.63 9.57
N ARG A 130 19.07 1.95 9.03
CA ARG A 130 17.80 1.48 9.62
C ARG A 130 17.58 0.00 9.38
N LEU A 131 17.94 -0.49 8.19
CA LEU A 131 17.78 -1.91 7.85
C LEU A 131 18.78 -2.78 8.63
N ASN A 132 20.04 -2.35 8.77
CA ASN A 132 21.01 -3.06 9.59
C ASN A 132 20.55 -3.14 11.06
N LYS A 133 20.12 -2.01 11.64
CA LYS A 133 19.53 -1.99 12.99
C LYS A 133 18.30 -2.87 13.13
N GLN A 134 17.56 -3.07 12.05
CA GLN A 134 16.40 -3.94 12.05
C GLN A 134 16.85 -5.40 12.05
N ALA A 135 17.83 -5.76 11.22
CA ALA A 135 18.45 -7.08 11.22
C ALA A 135 19.03 -7.45 12.59
N GLU A 136 19.69 -6.51 13.25
CA GLU A 136 20.25 -6.68 14.60
C GLU A 136 19.21 -7.02 15.68
N ASN A 137 17.90 -6.77 15.46
CA ASN A 137 16.86 -7.17 16.42
C ASN A 137 16.21 -8.53 16.09
N ALA A 138 16.72 -9.27 15.11
CA ALA A 138 16.22 -10.59 14.74
C ALA A 138 16.82 -11.71 15.62
N ASP A 139 17.97 -11.45 16.23
CA ASP A 139 18.61 -12.28 17.26
C ASP A 139 17.89 -12.17 18.62
#